data_AF-A0AB34PLZ2-F1
#
_entry.id   AF-A0AB34PLZ2-F1
#
_cell.length_a   1.000
_cell.length_b   1.000
_cell.length_c   1.000
_cell.angle_alpha   90.00
_cell.angle_beta   90.00
_cell.angle_gamma   90.00
#
_symmetry.space_group_name_H-M   'P 1'
#
loop_
_entity.id
_entity.type
_entity.pdbx_description
1 polymer ?
#
loop_
_entity_poly.entity_id
_entity_poly.type
_entity_poly.pdbx_seq_one_letter_code
_entity_poly.pdbx_strand_id
1 'polypeptide(L)'
;VNSVRLPVSSLEVLNVRQCNLRLISPFLVSMFEESNKSAKLSIRATGNLNVNVIDVRIAMKAIKGLSLELNKFDETLREISNNSSRLSCIYGIFDPYSDEAESSGTSEIVPDYDSDDLYNGSVFTPDEDYSDEDDYSRRPNVIVEALGLISDDESDS
;
A
#
# COMPACT_ATOMS: atom_id res chain seq x y z
N VAL A 1 15.70 12.50 -1.81
CA VAL A 1 15.56 11.45 -2.84
C VAL A 1 15.05 12.13 -4.10
N ASN A 2 15.78 12.02 -5.22
CA ASN A 2 15.35 12.65 -6.47
C ASN A 2 14.21 11.85 -7.08
N SER A 3 13.18 12.53 -7.60
CA SER A 3 12.07 11.86 -8.27
C SER A 3 12.54 11.24 -9.58
N VAL A 4 12.21 9.96 -9.79
CA VAL A 4 12.55 9.25 -11.02
C VAL A 4 11.61 9.72 -12.12
N ARG A 5 12.16 10.30 -13.19
CA ARG A 5 11.38 10.67 -14.37
C ARG A 5 11.30 9.48 -15.32
N LEU A 6 10.08 8.99 -15.54
CA LEU A 6 9.84 7.88 -16.46
C LEU A 6 9.64 8.41 -17.88
N PRO A 7 10.12 7.69 -18.91
CA PRO A 7 9.88 8.04 -20.32
C PRO A 7 8.46 7.66 -20.74
N VAL A 8 7.45 8.26 -20.11
CA VAL A 8 6.02 7.89 -20.26
C VAL A 8 5.46 8.12 -21.66
N SER A 9 6.14 8.89 -22.50
CA SER A 9 5.79 9.04 -23.92
C SER A 9 6.00 7.76 -24.74
N SER A 10 6.90 6.88 -24.30
CA SER A 10 7.20 5.59 -24.94
C SER A 10 7.00 4.38 -24.03
N LEU A 11 6.85 4.59 -22.72
CA LEU A 11 6.66 3.54 -21.74
C LEU A 11 5.17 3.24 -21.55
N GLU A 12 4.70 2.13 -22.11
CA GLU A 12 3.30 1.71 -21.99
C GLU A 12 3.00 0.94 -20.70
N VAL A 13 3.96 0.14 -20.22
CA VAL A 13 3.78 -0.75 -19.07
C VAL A 13 4.96 -0.67 -18.11
N LEU A 14 4.69 -0.42 -16.84
CA LEU A 14 5.64 -0.50 -15.73
C LEU A 14 5.28 -1.69 -14.83
N ASN A 15 6.19 -2.66 -14.70
CA ASN A 15 6.01 -3.82 -13.83
C ASN A 15 6.82 -3.62 -12.54
N VAL A 16 6.12 -3.45 -11.42
CA VAL A 16 6.67 -3.22 -10.08
C VAL A 16 6.00 -4.14 -9.06
N ARG A 17 5.74 -5.38 -9.50
CA ARG A 17 5.16 -6.42 -8.65
C ARG A 17 6.11 -6.80 -7.53
N GLN A 18 5.57 -7.04 -6.33
CA GLN A 18 6.33 -7.52 -5.16
C GLN A 18 7.52 -6.62 -4.77
N CYS A 19 7.43 -5.31 -4.99
CA CYS A 19 8.48 -4.36 -4.65
C CYS A 19 8.30 -3.70 -3.27
N ASN A 20 7.37 -4.20 -2.44
CA ASN A 20 6.96 -3.59 -1.17
C ASN A 20 6.58 -2.10 -1.31
N LEU A 21 5.85 -1.78 -2.38
CA LEU A 21 5.40 -0.42 -2.67
C LEU A 21 4.36 0.05 -1.65
N ARG A 22 4.53 1.29 -1.20
CA ARG A 22 3.53 2.02 -0.41
C ARG A 22 2.79 3.08 -1.22
N LEU A 23 3.42 3.64 -2.26
CA LEU A 23 2.89 4.73 -3.08
C LEU A 23 3.10 4.44 -4.56
N ILE A 24 2.17 4.90 -5.39
CA ILE A 24 2.24 4.87 -6.85
C ILE A 24 2.62 6.25 -7.40
N SER A 25 2.24 7.34 -6.73
CA SER A 25 2.52 8.72 -7.16
C SER A 25 3.98 9.02 -7.56
N PRO A 26 5.03 8.42 -6.97
CA PRO A 26 6.41 8.67 -7.42
C PRO A 26 6.66 8.29 -8.89
N PHE A 27 5.93 7.32 -9.43
CA PHE A 27 6.07 6.90 -10.83
C PHE A 27 5.32 7.81 -11.82
N LEU A 28 4.52 8.73 -11.31
CA LEU A 28 3.56 9.50 -12.12
C LEU A 28 4.02 10.94 -12.37
N VAL A 29 5.14 11.37 -11.80
CA VAL A 29 5.63 12.75 -11.91
C VAL A 29 5.74 13.20 -13.36
N SER A 30 6.24 12.35 -14.25
CA SER A 30 6.37 12.66 -15.68
C SER A 30 5.02 12.76 -16.41
N MET A 31 3.95 12.13 -15.92
CA MET A 31 2.60 12.21 -16.52
C MET A 31 1.95 13.59 -16.33
N PHE A 32 2.44 14.39 -15.38
CA PHE A 32 1.97 15.76 -15.14
C PHE A 32 2.66 16.80 -16.04
N GLU A 33 3.74 16.43 -16.73
CA GLU A 33 4.44 17.30 -17.66
C GLU A 33 3.57 17.58 -18.89
N GLU A 34 3.59 18.82 -19.39
CA GLU A 34 2.79 19.28 -20.54
C GLU A 34 2.99 18.40 -21.79
N SER A 35 4.23 17.96 -22.04
CA SER A 35 4.61 17.08 -23.14
C SER A 35 3.99 15.69 -23.07
N ASN A 36 3.50 15.28 -21.90
CA ASN A 36 3.01 13.92 -21.63
C ASN A 36 1.50 13.89 -21.34
N LYS A 37 0.75 14.97 -21.60
CA LYS A 37 -0.70 15.05 -21.31
C LYS A 37 -1.55 13.92 -21.90
N SER A 38 -1.15 13.38 -23.05
CA SER A 38 -1.84 12.27 -23.74
C SER A 38 -1.21 10.91 -23.48
N ALA A 39 -0.14 10.84 -22.69
CA ALA A 39 0.55 9.60 -22.38
C ALA A 39 -0.38 8.61 -21.67
N LYS A 40 -0.18 7.33 -21.97
CA LYS A 40 -0.87 6.22 -21.31
C LYS A 40 0.17 5.37 -20.62
N LEU A 41 -0.10 5.02 -19.37
CA LEU A 41 0.79 4.19 -18.57
C LEU A 41 -0.05 3.16 -17.81
N SER A 42 0.31 1.89 -17.96
CA SER A 42 -0.22 0.79 -17.17
C SER A 42 0.80 0.37 -16.12
N ILE A 43 0.42 0.37 -14.84
CA ILE A 43 1.30 -0.08 -13.75
C ILE A 43 0.77 -1.40 -13.21
N ARG A 44 1.62 -2.43 -13.28
CA ARG A 44 1.38 -3.72 -12.64
C ARG A 44 2.07 -3.74 -11.28
N ALA A 45 1.28 -3.70 -10.21
CA ALA A 45 1.75 -3.57 -8.84
C ALA A 45 1.10 -4.58 -7.89
N THR A 46 0.68 -5.74 -8.39
CA THR A 46 0.30 -6.89 -7.55
C THR A 46 1.48 -7.36 -6.67
N GLY A 47 1.20 -8.06 -5.58
CA GLY A 47 2.19 -8.41 -4.55
C GLY A 47 2.65 -7.25 -3.65
N ASN A 48 2.13 -6.02 -3.79
CA ASN A 48 2.36 -4.92 -2.87
C ASN A 48 1.13 -4.74 -1.94
N LEU A 49 1.18 -5.30 -0.72
CA LEU A 49 0.03 -5.33 0.19
C LEU A 49 -0.22 -4.01 0.95
N ASN A 50 0.80 -3.14 1.01
CA ASN A 50 0.78 -1.91 1.80
C ASN A 50 0.59 -0.66 0.93
N VAL A 51 0.03 -0.80 -0.28
CA VAL A 51 -0.22 0.34 -1.18
C VAL A 51 -1.30 1.23 -0.57
N ASN A 52 -1.01 2.53 -0.50
CA ASN A 52 -1.92 3.52 0.05
C ASN A 52 -3.12 3.73 -0.90
N VAL A 53 -4.33 3.45 -0.40
CA VAL A 53 -5.58 3.58 -1.14
C VAL A 53 -5.87 5.03 -1.54
N ILE A 54 -5.54 6.00 -0.69
CA ILE A 54 -5.77 7.43 -0.95
C ILE A 54 -4.89 7.90 -2.11
N ASP A 55 -3.61 7.51 -2.11
CA ASP A 55 -2.66 7.81 -3.18
C ASP A 55 -3.16 7.29 -4.54
N VAL A 56 -3.63 6.03 -4.57
CA VAL A 56 -4.22 5.41 -5.76
C VAL A 56 -5.44 6.20 -6.25
N ARG A 57 -6.37 6.57 -5.36
CA ARG A 57 -7.59 7.31 -5.73
C ARG A 57 -7.26 8.68 -6.31
N ILE A 58 -6.35 9.42 -5.67
CA ILE A 58 -5.92 10.74 -6.14
C ILE A 58 -5.26 10.61 -7.52
N ALA A 59 -4.33 9.68 -7.69
CA ALA A 59 -3.65 9.43 -8.95
C ALA A 59 -4.63 9.08 -10.08
N MET A 60 -5.55 8.16 -9.83
CA MET A 60 -6.55 7.71 -10.81
C MET A 60 -7.50 8.83 -11.24
N LYS A 61 -7.88 9.72 -10.31
CA LYS A 61 -8.71 10.89 -10.59
C LYS A 61 -7.97 11.94 -11.41
N ALA A 62 -6.70 12.17 -11.09
CA ALA A 62 -5.89 13.20 -11.73
C ALA A 62 -5.45 12.82 -13.16
N ILE A 63 -5.07 11.57 -13.39
CA ILE A 63 -4.41 11.15 -14.62
C ILE A 63 -5.32 10.22 -15.41
N LYS A 64 -5.92 10.71 -16.50
CA LYS A 64 -6.86 9.93 -17.32
C LYS A 64 -6.22 8.74 -18.07
N GLY A 65 -4.94 8.85 -18.42
CA GLY A 65 -4.18 7.82 -19.13
C GLY A 65 -3.61 6.70 -18.25
N LEU A 66 -3.88 6.73 -16.94
CA LEU A 66 -3.34 5.74 -15.99
C LEU A 66 -4.24 4.50 -15.89
N SER A 67 -3.64 3.32 -16.01
CA SER A 67 -4.27 2.04 -15.66
C SER A 67 -3.46 1.34 -14.57
N LEU A 68 -4.13 0.65 -13.64
CA LEU A 68 -3.50 -0.01 -12.50
C LEU A 68 -3.99 -1.44 -12.34
N GLU A 69 -3.05 -2.34 -12.02
CA GLU A 69 -3.32 -3.71 -11.60
C GLU A 69 -2.76 -3.90 -10.18
N LEU A 70 -3.66 -4.07 -9.21
CA LEU A 70 -3.36 -4.13 -7.77
C LEU A 70 -3.88 -5.45 -7.16
N ASN A 71 -3.44 -5.75 -5.93
CA ASN A 71 -4.05 -6.83 -5.16
C ASN A 71 -5.46 -6.44 -4.69
N LYS A 72 -6.33 -7.43 -4.53
CA LYS A 72 -7.65 -7.26 -3.91
C LYS A 72 -7.55 -7.26 -2.39
N PHE A 73 -7.06 -6.17 -1.79
CA PHE A 73 -6.95 -6.01 -0.32
C PHE A 73 -7.92 -4.98 0.26
N ASP A 74 -8.44 -4.07 -0.55
CA ASP A 74 -9.27 -2.96 -0.08
C ASP A 74 -10.66 -2.96 -0.75
N GLU A 75 -11.69 -2.75 0.06
CA GLU A 75 -13.10 -2.74 -0.38
C GLU A 75 -13.41 -1.56 -1.30
N THR A 76 -12.85 -0.39 -1.01
CA THR A 76 -13.07 0.82 -1.81
C THR A 76 -12.44 0.67 -3.19
N LEU A 77 -11.20 0.17 -3.26
CA LEU A 77 -10.53 -0.13 -4.53
C LEU A 77 -11.26 -1.21 -5.32
N ARG A 78 -11.84 -2.20 -4.64
CA ARG A 78 -12.69 -3.21 -5.28
C ARG A 78 -13.93 -2.60 -5.93
N GLU A 79 -14.67 -1.77 -5.21
CA GLU A 79 -15.85 -1.09 -5.77
C GLU A 79 -15.48 -0.19 -6.95
N ILE A 80 -14.36 0.54 -6.87
CA ILE A 80 -13.84 1.34 -7.99
C ILE A 80 -13.51 0.44 -9.19
N SER A 81 -12.86 -0.71 -8.96
CA SER A 81 -12.50 -1.64 -10.05
C SER A 81 -13.73 -2.20 -10.78
N ASN A 82 -14.83 -2.45 -10.07
CA ASN A 82 -16.08 -2.92 -10.67
C ASN A 82 -16.71 -1.87 -11.61
N ASN A 83 -16.47 -0.58 -11.33
CA ASN A 83 -17.02 0.54 -12.08
C ASN A 83 -16.02 1.18 -13.06
N SER A 84 -14.76 0.72 -13.09
CA SER A 84 -13.69 1.32 -13.88
C SER A 84 -12.79 0.26 -14.52
N SER A 85 -12.81 0.19 -15.85
CA SER A 85 -11.90 -0.68 -16.62
C SER A 85 -10.42 -0.31 -16.51
N ARG A 86 -10.11 0.85 -15.90
CA ARG A 86 -8.73 1.31 -15.70
C ARG A 86 -8.10 0.77 -14.41
N LEU A 87 -8.89 0.22 -13.49
CA LEU A 87 -8.40 -0.38 -12.26
C LEU A 87 -8.79 -1.85 -12.23
N SER A 88 -7.80 -2.73 -12.14
CA SER A 88 -7.99 -4.16 -11.92
C SER A 88 -7.47 -4.53 -10.54
N CYS A 89 -8.29 -5.20 -9.74
CA CYS A 89 -7.92 -5.75 -8.44
C CYS A 89 -7.94 -7.28 -8.54
N ILE A 90 -6.76 -7.89 -8.65
CA ILE A 90 -6.61 -9.33 -8.85
C ILE A 90 -6.49 -10.04 -7.49
N TYR A 91 -7.17 -11.18 -7.37
CA TYR A 91 -7.06 -12.08 -6.22
C TYR A 91 -5.72 -12.82 -6.30
N GLY A 92 -4.91 -12.72 -5.27
CA GLY A 92 -3.57 -13.29 -5.26
C GLY A 92 -2.82 -12.95 -3.99
N ILE A 93 -3.42 -13.21 -2.83
CA ILE A 93 -2.58 -13.54 -1.69
C ILE A 93 -2.14 -14.97 -2.00
N PHE A 94 -0.94 -15.12 -2.55
CA PHE A 94 -0.29 -16.42 -2.51
C PHE A 94 0.05 -16.64 -1.05
N ASP A 95 -0.86 -17.29 -0.33
CA ASP A 95 -0.55 -17.83 0.98
C ASP A 95 0.10 -19.19 0.74
N PRO A 96 1.42 -19.35 0.94
CA PRO A 96 2.07 -20.65 0.80
C PRO A 96 1.54 -21.70 1.79
N TYR A 97 0.72 -21.28 2.76
CA TYR A 97 0.06 -22.11 3.75
C TYR A 97 -1.47 -22.08 3.61
N SER A 98 -2.04 -21.46 2.57
CA SER A 98 -3.48 -21.61 2.35
C SER A 98 -3.74 -23.05 1.96
N ASP A 99 -4.58 -23.73 2.74
CA ASP A 99 -5.00 -25.12 2.57
C ASP A 99 -5.73 -25.40 1.23
N GLU A 100 -5.79 -24.43 0.31
CA GLU A 100 -6.39 -24.55 -1.02
C GLU A 100 -5.49 -25.23 -2.05
N ALA A 101 -4.38 -25.86 -1.62
CA ALA A 101 -3.72 -26.86 -2.43
C ALA A 101 -4.61 -28.11 -2.48
N GLU A 102 -5.28 -28.34 -3.61
CA GLU A 102 -5.93 -29.62 -3.91
C GLU A 102 -4.90 -30.76 -3.76
N SER A 103 -4.88 -31.35 -2.57
CA SER A 103 -3.95 -32.41 -2.20
C SER A 103 -4.35 -33.71 -2.89
N SER A 104 -3.72 -33.99 -4.03
CA SER A 104 -3.48 -35.37 -4.45
C SER A 104 -2.11 -35.82 -3.92
N GLY A 105 -1.96 -35.79 -2.59
CA GLY A 105 -0.74 -36.22 -1.91
C GLY A 105 -1.12 -37.27 -0.87
N THR A 106 -0.64 -38.49 -1.02
CA THR A 106 -0.77 -39.58 -0.05
C THR A 106 -0.45 -39.11 1.36
N SER A 107 -1.39 -39.34 2.28
CA SER A 107 -1.26 -39.07 3.72
C SER A 107 -0.05 -39.82 4.28
N GLU A 108 1.07 -39.10 4.47
CA GLU A 108 2.17 -39.57 5.30
C GLU A 108 1.82 -39.30 6.77
N ILE A 109 1.80 -40.37 7.54
CA ILE A 109 1.51 -40.36 8.97
C ILE A 109 2.65 -39.63 9.68
N VAL A 110 2.34 -38.46 10.25
CA VAL A 110 3.26 -37.73 11.14
C VAL A 110 3.39 -38.51 12.45
N PRO A 111 4.60 -38.82 12.93
CA PRO A 111 4.77 -39.49 14.22
C PRO A 111 4.30 -38.58 15.37
N ASP A 112 3.70 -39.18 16.39
CA ASP A 112 3.09 -38.49 17.53
C ASP A 112 3.99 -37.40 18.10
N TYR A 113 3.53 -36.16 17.97
CA TYR A 113 4.20 -34.96 18.45
C TYR A 113 4.09 -34.90 19.97
N ASP A 114 5.22 -34.97 20.67
CA ASP A 114 5.28 -34.85 22.12
C ASP A 114 5.15 -33.38 22.52
N SER A 115 4.03 -33.01 23.15
CA SER A 115 3.71 -31.61 23.48
C SER A 115 4.65 -30.98 24.50
N ASP A 116 5.51 -31.79 25.14
CA ASP A 116 6.41 -31.37 26.20
C ASP A 116 7.74 -30.78 25.69
N ASP A 117 8.00 -30.82 24.38
CA ASP A 117 9.20 -30.24 23.75
C ASP A 117 9.14 -28.71 23.56
N LEU A 118 8.00 -28.07 23.87
CA LEU A 118 7.84 -26.61 23.75
C LEU A 118 8.19 -25.91 25.07
N TYR A 119 9.30 -25.15 25.05
CA TYR A 119 9.74 -24.28 26.14
C TYR A 119 8.63 -23.27 26.52
N ASN A 120 7.96 -23.52 27.64
CA ASN A 120 6.91 -22.65 28.16
C ASN A 120 7.58 -21.47 28.87
N GLY A 121 7.76 -20.37 28.13
CA GLY A 121 8.50 -19.19 28.55
C GLY A 121 8.19 -18.75 29.98
N SER A 122 9.26 -18.52 30.75
CA SER A 122 9.31 -17.96 32.09
C SER A 122 8.22 -16.91 32.34
N VAL A 123 7.50 -17.05 33.46
CA VAL A 123 6.58 -16.06 34.02
C VAL A 123 7.31 -14.73 34.16
N PHE A 124 6.89 -13.70 33.42
CA PHE A 124 7.35 -12.34 33.65
C PHE A 124 6.71 -11.84 34.95
N THR A 125 7.51 -11.71 36.01
CA THR A 125 7.15 -10.88 37.16
C THR A 125 7.34 -9.42 36.74
N PRO A 126 6.29 -8.57 36.81
CA PRO A 126 6.46 -7.15 36.55
C PRO A 126 7.11 -6.51 37.78
N ASP A 127 8.39 -6.16 37.67
CA ASP A 127 9.04 -5.24 38.60
C ASP A 127 8.68 -3.80 38.20
N GLU A 128 7.87 -3.19 39.07
CA GLU A 128 7.82 -1.79 39.50
C GLU A 128 8.05 -0.64 38.49
N ASP A 129 6.98 0.16 38.34
CA ASP A 129 6.89 1.61 38.17
C ASP A 129 8.04 2.36 37.46
N TYR A 130 7.75 2.80 36.23
CA TYR A 130 8.21 4.10 35.73
C TYR A 130 7.02 4.88 35.19
N SER A 131 6.55 5.79 36.05
CA SER A 131 5.78 6.95 35.63
C SER A 131 6.76 7.93 35.01
N ASP A 132 6.56 8.31 33.75
CA ASP A 132 6.98 9.63 33.27
C ASP A 132 6.06 10.05 32.12
N GLU A 133 5.44 11.21 32.35
CA GLU A 133 4.56 11.88 31.41
C GLU A 133 5.36 12.42 30.22
N ASP A 134 4.86 12.18 29.00
CA ASP A 134 5.29 12.95 27.83
C ASP A 134 4.08 13.55 27.11
N ASP A 135 4.07 14.88 27.15
CA ASP A 135 3.15 15.87 26.62
C ASP A 135 2.92 15.72 25.10
N TYR A 136 1.68 15.42 24.70
CA TYR A 136 1.24 15.35 23.30
C TYR A 136 0.84 16.70 22.70
N SER A 137 1.19 17.81 23.34
CA SER A 137 0.91 19.14 22.79
C SER A 137 2.13 19.67 22.03
N ARG A 138 1.92 20.01 20.75
CA ARG A 138 2.82 20.82 19.88
C ARG A 138 3.85 20.06 19.04
N ARG A 139 3.37 19.23 18.11
CA ARG A 139 4.07 19.04 16.83
C ARG A 139 3.21 19.59 15.68
N PRO A 140 3.62 20.65 14.98
CA PRO A 140 2.92 21.10 13.79
C PRO A 140 3.00 20.01 12.72
N ASN A 141 1.85 19.71 12.15
CA ASN A 141 1.64 18.64 11.20
C ASN A 141 2.27 19.06 9.86
N VAL A 142 3.45 18.50 9.53
CA VAL A 142 4.28 18.84 8.35
C VAL A 142 3.50 18.76 7.02
N ILE A 143 2.41 18.00 6.99
CA ILE A 143 1.52 17.85 5.83
C ILE A 143 0.69 19.12 5.59
N VAL A 144 0.33 19.87 6.64
CA VAL A 144 -0.50 21.08 6.53
C VAL A 144 0.29 22.23 5.91
N GLU A 145 1.58 22.33 6.23
CA GLU A 145 2.49 23.37 5.74
C GLU A 145 2.79 23.19 4.24
N ALA A 146 2.93 21.95 3.77
CA ALA A 146 3.15 21.63 2.36
C ALA A 146 1.91 21.86 1.48
N LEU A 147 0.72 21.89 2.07
CA LEU A 147 -0.54 22.09 1.37
C LEU A 147 -1.04 23.55 1.41
N GLY A 148 -0.34 24.46 2.11
CA GLY A 148 -0.76 25.85 2.23
C GLY A 148 -2.12 26.03 2.91
N LEU A 149 -2.53 25.08 3.75
CA LEU A 149 -3.83 25.10 4.44
C LEU A 149 -3.71 25.75 5.83
N ILE A 150 -3.06 26.91 5.91
CA ILE A 150 -3.23 27.80 7.05
C ILE A 150 -4.56 28.50 6.79
N SER A 151 -5.59 28.12 7.55
CA SER A 151 -6.83 28.87 7.62
C SER A 151 -6.52 30.19 8.32
N ASP A 152 -6.50 31.29 7.56
CA ASP A 152 -6.54 32.63 8.12
C ASP A 152 -7.95 32.86 8.70
N ASP A 153 -8.17 32.38 9.92
CA ASP A 153 -9.27 32.84 10.78
C ASP A 153 -8.67 33.68 11.91
N GLU A 154 -8.37 34.94 11.62
CA GLU A 154 -8.48 36.02 12.60
C GLU A 154 -9.51 37.03 12.09
N SER A 155 -10.73 36.86 12.60
CA SER A 155 -11.71 37.92 12.69
C SER A 155 -11.39 38.72 13.95
N ASP A 156 -10.99 39.99 13.81
CA ASP A 156 -11.25 40.98 14.85
C ASP A 156 -11.53 42.34 14.17
N SER A 157 -12.80 42.74 14.22
CA SER A 157 -13.30 44.09 13.94
C SER A 157 -14.61 44.30 14.70
#